data_AF-A0A182VYH5-F1
#
_entry.id   AF-A0A182VYH5-F1
#
_cell.length_a   1.000
_cell.length_b   1.000
_cell.length_c   1.000
_cell.angle_alpha   90.00
_cell.angle_beta   90.00
_cell.angle_gamma   90.00
#
_symmetry.space_group_name_H-M   'P 1'
#
loop_
_entity.id
_entity.type
_entity.pdbx_description
1 polymer ?
#
loop_
_entity_poly.entity_id
_entity_poly.type
_entity_poly.pdbx_seq_one_letter_code
_entity_poly.pdbx_strand_id
1 'polypeptide(L)'
;MCDLPMPNRHSIESSESEDVSDTTTRASTAESSSQLGPKAMFNEMESGMINIIIEEATYKLIVINRDGDKTSAPIVRKPPMHVRFDPAYKNQLLSENMVVDLAMGKMILVKLQNDVSNLRKLLSDTHTEMAEFGTFETLQTFMDNDIQSEQEELILIRDSILNEKKLKILQSQLEGVNRECKNVLKQLDDEIFDLETKLKDARIENDIKTKLVQQWERTRHEQARIIIQGKENDLVQTSTQTKANIERELRLKSEIDVYINYCIDQISEKIAFWTDKYQREIKALDAQIAEHKDKIVNLKVQFEEMTILFKHREKDLKICAEFMKEREQQLALANKQMRSAIKIQSWWRGTMVRKGLGQFKRKKKQKPQKAPKKGKKGK
;
A
#
# COMPACT_ATOMS: atom_id res chain seq x y z
N MET A 1 -2.58 13.55 -9.28
CA MET A 1 -2.58 14.74 -10.17
C MET A 1 -1.53 14.49 -11.22
N CYS A 2 -1.95 14.24 -12.45
CA CYS A 2 -1.08 14.35 -13.61
C CYS A 2 -1.15 15.81 -14.08
N ASP A 3 -0.04 16.33 -14.60
CA ASP A 3 0.05 16.99 -15.91
C ASP A 3 1.44 17.62 -16.06
N LEU A 4 2.20 17.12 -17.04
CA LEU A 4 3.47 17.68 -17.49
C LEU A 4 3.37 17.90 -19.00
N PRO A 5 3.38 19.15 -19.50
CA PRO A 5 3.43 19.40 -20.93
C PRO A 5 4.85 19.17 -21.45
N MET A 6 4.97 18.32 -22.48
CA MET A 6 6.18 18.18 -23.30
C MET A 6 6.07 19.06 -24.57
N PRO A 7 7.21 19.47 -25.18
CA PRO A 7 7.23 20.61 -26.09
C PRO A 7 6.68 20.31 -27.49
N ASN A 8 6.20 21.38 -28.12
CA ASN A 8 5.66 21.39 -29.47
C ASN A 8 6.74 21.09 -30.53
N ARG A 9 6.46 20.15 -31.44
CA ARG A 9 7.25 19.90 -32.66
C ARG A 9 6.52 20.48 -33.86
N HIS A 10 7.09 21.51 -34.48
CA HIS A 10 6.71 21.90 -35.84
C HIS A 10 7.56 21.14 -36.87
N SER A 11 6.89 20.54 -37.84
CA SER A 11 7.51 19.89 -38.99
C SER A 11 7.58 20.85 -40.18
N ILE A 12 8.72 20.80 -40.86
CA ILE A 12 8.86 20.71 -42.33
C ILE A 12 7.81 21.48 -43.15
N GLU A 13 8.26 22.53 -43.84
CA GLU A 13 7.71 22.91 -45.13
C GLU A 13 8.87 23.12 -46.12
N SER A 14 8.62 22.94 -47.42
CA SER A 14 9.68 22.80 -48.42
C SER A 14 9.32 23.52 -49.72
N SER A 15 10.25 24.34 -50.19
CA SER A 15 10.35 24.81 -51.56
C SER A 15 11.83 24.63 -51.96
N GLU A 16 12.17 24.09 -53.12
CA GLU A 16 11.92 24.69 -54.44
C GLU A 16 12.40 26.16 -54.43
N SER A 17 13.36 26.62 -55.23
CA SER A 17 14.34 26.06 -56.18
C SER A 17 14.65 27.27 -57.05
N GLU A 18 15.91 27.72 -57.13
CA GLU A 18 16.28 28.63 -58.22
C GLU A 18 17.76 28.37 -58.59
N ASP A 19 17.93 27.59 -59.66
CA ASP A 19 19.22 27.44 -60.33
C ASP A 19 19.56 28.76 -61.03
N VAL A 20 20.35 29.61 -60.36
CA VAL A 20 20.91 30.81 -60.99
C VAL A 20 22.30 30.48 -61.52
N SER A 21 22.33 30.04 -62.78
CA SER A 21 23.54 29.73 -63.53
C SER A 21 24.37 30.98 -63.79
N ASP A 22 25.31 31.29 -62.90
CA ASP A 22 26.19 32.46 -63.07
C ASP A 22 27.16 32.20 -64.24
N THR A 23 26.85 32.84 -65.38
CA THR A 23 27.23 32.33 -66.70
C THR A 23 28.68 32.68 -67.03
N THR A 24 29.43 31.71 -67.57
CA THR A 24 30.80 31.88 -68.09
C THR A 24 30.85 32.95 -69.20
N THR A 25 30.98 34.21 -68.80
CA THR A 25 31.03 35.36 -69.71
C THR A 25 32.48 35.65 -70.09
N ARG A 26 33.11 34.67 -70.76
CA ARG A 26 34.46 34.80 -71.30
C ARG A 26 34.42 35.70 -72.54
N ALA A 27 34.46 37.01 -72.31
CA ALA A 27 34.40 38.04 -73.35
C ALA A 27 35.68 38.03 -74.22
N SER A 28 35.74 37.12 -75.19
CA SER A 28 36.72 37.14 -76.27
C SER A 28 36.35 38.20 -77.30
N THR A 29 36.54 39.48 -76.96
CA THR A 29 36.55 40.59 -77.93
C THR A 29 37.82 40.54 -78.76
N ALA A 30 37.91 39.54 -79.64
CA ALA A 30 38.93 39.44 -80.67
C ALA A 30 38.58 40.40 -81.83
N GLU A 31 38.61 41.72 -81.55
CA GLU A 31 38.53 42.76 -82.58
C GLU A 31 39.87 42.88 -83.33
N SER A 32 40.30 41.76 -83.92
CA SER A 32 41.33 41.73 -84.95
C SER A 32 40.73 42.26 -86.25
N SER A 33 40.31 43.52 -86.25
CA SER A 33 39.88 44.24 -87.45
C SER A 33 41.09 44.49 -88.32
N SER A 34 41.46 43.48 -89.13
CA SER A 34 42.47 43.57 -90.17
C SER A 34 41.99 44.50 -91.28
N GLN A 35 42.05 45.81 -91.00
CA GLN A 35 41.99 46.85 -92.01
C GLN A 35 43.22 46.69 -92.91
N LEU A 36 43.08 45.83 -93.91
CA LEU A 36 43.88 45.86 -95.13
C LEU A 36 43.58 47.18 -95.85
N GLY A 37 44.19 48.26 -95.34
CA GLY A 37 44.44 49.45 -96.13
C GLY A 37 45.28 49.09 -97.37
N PRO A 38 45.42 50.00 -98.34
CA PRO A 38 46.15 49.71 -99.57
C PRO A 38 47.55 49.18 -99.24
N LYS A 39 47.89 47.98 -99.72
CA LYS A 39 49.27 47.47 -99.60
C LYS A 39 50.20 48.52 -100.16
N ALA A 40 51.10 49.02 -99.32
CA ALA A 40 52.18 49.91 -99.73
C ALA A 40 53.21 49.09 -100.51
N MET A 41 52.89 48.78 -101.77
CA MET A 41 53.90 48.37 -102.73
C MET A 41 54.79 49.58 -102.96
N PHE A 42 56.00 49.51 -102.42
CA PHE A 42 57.01 50.52 -102.64
C PHE A 42 57.27 50.64 -104.14
N ASN A 43 57.42 51.88 -104.63
CA ASN A 43 57.76 52.12 -106.03
C ASN A 43 59.11 51.45 -106.34
N GLU A 44 59.39 51.06 -107.58
CA GLU A 44 60.56 50.21 -107.91
C GLU A 44 61.89 50.79 -107.38
N MET A 45 62.04 52.12 -107.45
CA MET A 45 63.18 52.86 -106.91
C MET A 45 63.21 52.92 -105.37
N GLU A 46 62.04 52.94 -104.71
CA GLU A 46 61.90 52.95 -103.25
C GLU A 46 62.21 51.56 -102.67
N SER A 47 61.66 50.49 -103.27
CA SER A 47 62.03 49.11 -102.95
C SER A 47 63.53 48.89 -103.15
N GLY A 48 64.12 49.38 -104.24
CA GLY A 48 65.57 49.32 -104.47
C GLY A 48 66.39 50.00 -103.36
N MET A 49 66.02 51.22 -102.96
CA MET A 49 66.71 51.93 -101.88
C MET A 49 66.53 51.25 -100.51
N ILE A 50 65.33 50.75 -100.21
CA ILE A 50 65.04 50.03 -98.96
C ILE A 50 65.81 48.70 -98.93
N ASN A 51 65.86 47.96 -100.05
CA ASN A 51 66.64 46.74 -100.17
C ASN A 51 68.12 46.96 -99.89
N ILE A 52 68.75 47.99 -100.47
CA ILE A 52 70.16 48.32 -100.22
C ILE A 52 70.40 48.57 -98.73
N ILE A 53 69.46 49.23 -98.02
CA ILE A 53 69.56 49.49 -96.58
C ILE A 53 69.37 48.22 -95.75
N ILE A 54 68.42 47.34 -96.10
CA ILE A 54 68.20 46.05 -95.42
C ILE A 54 69.37 45.10 -95.67
N GLU A 55 69.92 45.06 -96.88
CA GLU A 55 71.10 44.29 -97.27
C GLU A 55 72.33 44.77 -96.50
N GLU A 56 72.60 46.09 -96.46
CA GLU A 56 73.69 46.68 -95.69
C GLU A 56 73.53 46.42 -94.17
N ALA A 57 72.31 46.50 -93.65
CA ALA A 57 72.01 46.15 -92.25
C ALA A 57 72.24 44.65 -91.96
N THR A 58 71.87 43.78 -92.90
CA THR A 58 72.10 42.33 -92.81
C THR A 58 73.59 42.00 -92.83
N TYR A 59 74.37 42.64 -93.71
CA TYR A 59 75.84 42.52 -93.69
C TYR A 59 76.47 43.09 -92.41
N LYS A 60 75.97 44.21 -91.88
CA LYS A 60 76.42 44.75 -90.57
C LYS A 60 76.15 43.76 -89.43
N LEU A 61 74.99 43.09 -89.40
CA LEU A 61 74.69 42.03 -88.43
C LEU A 61 75.58 40.79 -88.60
N ILE A 62 75.94 40.42 -89.83
CA ILE A 62 76.91 39.34 -90.11
C ILE A 62 78.31 39.72 -89.58
N VAL A 63 78.75 40.98 -89.75
CA VAL A 63 80.02 41.46 -89.21
C VAL A 63 80.05 41.46 -87.67
N ILE A 64 78.92 41.80 -87.03
CA ILE A 64 78.76 41.79 -85.57
C ILE A 64 78.75 40.35 -85.01
N ASN A 65 78.16 39.38 -85.72
CA ASN A 65 77.99 37.99 -85.26
C ASN A 65 79.03 37.01 -85.85
N ARG A 66 80.30 37.45 -85.96
CA ARG A 66 81.35 36.79 -86.75
C ARG A 66 81.65 35.33 -86.41
N ASP A 67 81.40 34.91 -85.17
CA ASP A 67 81.67 33.54 -84.68
C ASP A 67 80.39 32.68 -84.55
N GLY A 68 79.21 33.23 -84.84
CA GLY A 68 77.92 32.57 -84.55
C GLY A 68 77.42 31.55 -85.57
N ASP A 69 78.03 31.46 -86.76
CA ASP A 69 77.41 30.91 -87.97
C ASP A 69 77.42 29.36 -88.08
N LYS A 70 77.40 28.65 -86.94
CA LYS A 70 77.41 27.17 -86.89
C LYS A 70 76.17 26.53 -86.27
N THR A 71 75.26 27.30 -85.66
CA THR A 71 74.04 26.77 -85.03
C THR A 71 72.83 27.69 -85.19
N SER A 72 72.49 28.06 -86.44
CA SER A 72 71.19 28.70 -86.72
C SER A 72 70.05 27.68 -86.65
N ALA A 73 69.51 27.47 -85.45
CA ALA A 73 68.22 26.78 -85.30
C ALA A 73 67.10 27.56 -86.02
N PRO A 74 66.05 26.89 -86.53
CA PRO A 74 64.92 27.61 -87.14
C PRO A 74 64.18 28.46 -86.09
N ILE A 75 63.58 29.55 -86.57
CA ILE A 75 62.85 30.61 -85.83
C ILE A 75 62.21 30.06 -84.54
N VAL A 76 62.86 30.30 -83.40
CA VAL A 76 62.33 29.89 -82.09
C VAL A 76 61.24 30.87 -81.68
N ARG A 77 59.99 30.58 -82.08
CA ARG A 77 58.81 31.20 -81.46
C ARG A 77 58.92 31.03 -79.94
N LYS A 78 58.73 32.11 -79.18
CA LYS A 78 58.68 32.08 -77.71
C LYS A 78 57.69 30.97 -77.30
N PRO A 79 58.11 29.93 -76.54
CA PRO A 79 57.17 28.90 -76.09
C PRO A 79 56.04 29.55 -75.27
N PRO A 80 54.77 29.13 -75.41
CA PRO A 80 53.65 29.74 -74.70
C PRO A 80 53.89 29.83 -73.19
N MET A 81 53.43 30.91 -72.54
CA MET A 81 53.72 31.14 -71.12
C MET A 81 53.30 29.98 -70.20
N HIS A 82 52.23 29.24 -70.53
CA HIS A 82 51.81 28.08 -69.73
C HIS A 82 52.88 26.97 -69.66
N VAL A 83 53.78 26.88 -70.65
CA VAL A 83 54.96 25.99 -70.63
C VAL A 83 56.11 26.64 -69.87
N ARG A 84 56.37 27.93 -70.11
CA ARG A 84 57.48 28.69 -69.47
C ARG A 84 57.34 28.79 -67.94
N PHE A 85 56.11 28.87 -67.45
CA PHE A 85 55.78 29.05 -66.03
C PHE A 85 55.26 27.78 -65.35
N ASP A 86 55.29 26.64 -66.05
CA ASP A 86 55.13 25.33 -65.40
C ASP A 86 56.28 25.12 -64.39
N PRO A 87 55.99 24.82 -63.10
CA PRO A 87 57.02 24.53 -62.12
C PRO A 87 57.94 23.36 -62.52
N ALA A 88 57.48 22.41 -63.35
CA ALA A 88 58.32 21.35 -63.90
C ALA A 88 59.39 21.90 -64.87
N TYR A 89 59.02 22.81 -65.77
CA TYR A 89 59.92 23.41 -66.75
C TYR A 89 61.01 24.26 -66.07
N LYS A 90 60.62 25.02 -65.04
CA LYS A 90 61.53 25.88 -64.28
C LYS A 90 62.64 25.08 -63.55
N ASN A 91 62.33 23.88 -63.09
CA ASN A 91 63.30 22.99 -62.43
C ASN A 91 64.30 22.34 -63.41
N GLN A 92 63.97 22.25 -64.71
CA GLN A 92 64.84 21.62 -65.70
C GLN A 92 65.94 22.56 -66.25
N LEU A 93 65.79 23.88 -66.08
CA LEU A 93 66.76 24.90 -66.48
C LEU A 93 67.78 25.26 -65.38
N LEU A 94 67.54 24.87 -64.13
CA LEU A 94 68.40 25.17 -62.98
C LEU A 94 69.30 23.98 -62.63
N SER A 95 70.25 23.67 -63.52
CA SER A 95 71.38 22.78 -63.16
C SER A 95 72.21 23.42 -62.05
N GLU A 96 72.49 22.67 -60.99
CA GLU A 96 73.17 23.18 -59.80
C GLU A 96 74.57 23.78 -60.09
N ASN A 97 74.99 24.71 -59.23
CA ASN A 97 76.37 25.24 -59.16
C ASN A 97 76.88 26.10 -60.34
N MET A 98 76.02 26.97 -60.88
CA MET A 98 76.49 28.26 -61.43
C MET A 98 76.01 29.42 -60.56
N VAL A 99 76.88 30.40 -60.30
CA VAL A 99 76.52 31.68 -59.66
C VAL A 99 75.45 32.37 -60.51
N VAL A 100 74.38 32.87 -59.87
CA VAL A 100 73.18 33.35 -60.56
C VAL A 100 73.51 34.44 -61.59
N ASP A 101 74.39 35.39 -61.28
CA ASP A 101 74.83 36.42 -62.23
C ASP A 101 75.61 35.87 -63.42
N LEU A 102 76.39 34.80 -63.23
CA LEU A 102 77.14 34.16 -64.32
C LEU A 102 76.24 33.27 -65.18
N ALA A 103 75.19 32.69 -64.59
CA ALA A 103 74.13 31.96 -65.30
C ALA A 103 73.26 32.94 -66.11
N MET A 104 72.82 34.05 -65.51
CA MET A 104 72.12 35.14 -66.19
C MET A 104 73.00 35.75 -67.28
N GLY A 105 74.28 36.01 -67.04
CA GLY A 105 75.21 36.53 -68.04
C GLY A 105 75.33 35.62 -69.27
N LYS A 106 75.47 34.30 -69.07
CA LYS A 106 75.41 33.34 -70.18
C LYS A 106 74.03 33.30 -70.87
N MET A 107 72.94 33.35 -70.11
CA MET A 107 71.59 33.34 -70.67
C MET A 107 71.30 34.61 -71.50
N ILE A 108 71.80 35.77 -71.07
CA ILE A 108 71.74 37.04 -71.81
C ILE A 108 72.56 36.96 -73.09
N LEU A 109 73.77 36.39 -73.04
CA LEU A 109 74.59 36.15 -74.24
C LEU A 109 73.93 35.19 -75.23
N VAL A 110 73.38 34.07 -74.76
CA VAL A 110 72.65 33.10 -75.61
C VAL A 110 71.37 33.72 -76.17
N LYS A 111 70.61 34.49 -75.38
CA LYS A 111 69.46 35.27 -75.85
C LYS A 111 69.88 36.25 -76.93
N LEU A 112 70.92 37.05 -76.70
CA LEU A 112 71.42 38.05 -77.65
C LEU A 112 71.89 37.40 -78.96
N GLN A 113 72.62 36.29 -78.90
CA GLN A 113 73.06 35.53 -80.08
C GLN A 113 71.86 34.96 -80.87
N ASN A 114 70.84 34.45 -80.17
CA ASN A 114 69.59 33.97 -80.76
C ASN A 114 68.79 35.13 -81.39
N ASP A 115 68.64 36.26 -80.68
CA ASP A 115 67.95 37.46 -81.17
C ASP A 115 68.63 38.05 -82.39
N VAL A 116 69.97 38.16 -82.41
CA VAL A 116 70.75 38.61 -83.57
C VAL A 116 70.63 37.62 -84.74
N SER A 117 70.55 36.32 -84.48
CA SER A 117 70.33 35.31 -85.52
C SER A 117 68.91 35.37 -86.08
N ASN A 118 67.91 35.60 -85.23
CA ASN A 118 66.51 35.83 -85.63
C ASN A 118 66.37 37.13 -86.42
N LEU A 119 67.00 38.23 -86.01
CA LEU A 119 67.03 39.50 -86.73
C LEU A 119 67.71 39.37 -88.10
N ARG A 120 68.87 38.71 -88.17
CA ARG A 120 69.54 38.41 -89.45
C ARG A 120 68.64 37.58 -90.36
N LYS A 121 67.98 36.55 -89.85
CA LYS A 121 67.05 35.75 -90.67
C LYS A 121 65.84 36.59 -91.10
N LEU A 122 65.19 37.30 -90.18
CA LEU A 122 64.02 38.14 -90.48
C LEU A 122 64.34 39.19 -91.54
N LEU A 123 65.48 39.88 -91.44
CA LEU A 123 65.93 40.86 -92.43
C LEU A 123 66.33 40.21 -93.76
N SER A 124 66.90 39.00 -93.75
CA SER A 124 67.17 38.22 -94.97
C SER A 124 65.88 37.78 -95.67
N ASP A 125 64.90 37.27 -94.91
CA ASP A 125 63.59 36.85 -95.42
C ASP A 125 62.81 38.08 -95.97
N THR A 126 62.87 39.22 -95.26
CA THR A 126 62.29 40.51 -95.69
C THR A 126 63.01 41.08 -96.91
N HIS A 127 64.34 40.92 -97.03
CA HIS A 127 65.10 41.33 -98.20
C HIS A 127 64.68 40.54 -99.45
N THR A 128 64.54 39.21 -99.32
CA THR A 128 64.01 38.40 -100.43
C THR A 128 62.57 38.79 -100.78
N GLU A 129 61.71 39.05 -99.79
CA GLU A 129 60.32 39.47 -100.05
C GLU A 129 60.24 40.85 -100.74
N MET A 130 61.05 41.81 -100.29
CA MET A 130 61.12 43.16 -100.84
C MET A 130 61.72 43.16 -102.25
N ALA A 131 62.69 42.28 -102.53
CA ALA A 131 63.33 42.14 -103.85
C ALA A 131 62.47 41.37 -104.87
N GLU A 132 61.71 40.35 -104.44
CA GLU A 132 60.89 39.52 -105.34
C GLU A 132 59.45 40.04 -105.51
N PHE A 133 58.87 40.66 -104.47
CA PHE A 133 57.45 41.04 -104.42
C PHE A 133 57.19 42.51 -104.02
N GLY A 134 58.20 43.24 -103.53
CA GLY A 134 58.05 44.64 -103.11
C GLY A 134 57.21 44.84 -101.84
N THR A 135 57.10 43.79 -101.00
CA THR A 135 56.32 43.79 -99.76
C THR A 135 57.17 43.43 -98.53
N PHE A 136 56.61 43.61 -97.33
CA PHE A 136 57.26 43.38 -96.03
C PHE A 136 56.36 42.58 -95.06
N GLU A 137 55.50 41.72 -95.60
CA GLU A 137 54.51 40.93 -94.85
C GLU A 137 55.16 39.97 -93.85
N THR A 138 56.37 39.48 -94.11
CA THR A 138 57.20 38.71 -93.17
C THR A 138 57.59 39.54 -91.93
N LEU A 139 58.04 40.79 -92.13
CA LEU A 139 58.36 41.72 -91.03
C LEU A 139 57.10 42.18 -90.30
N GLN A 140 56.02 42.50 -91.04
CA GLN A 140 54.75 42.92 -90.47
C GLN A 140 54.14 41.83 -89.60
N THR A 141 54.02 40.60 -90.11
CA THR A 141 53.49 39.47 -89.33
C THR A 141 54.38 39.11 -88.15
N PHE A 142 55.71 39.28 -88.23
CA PHE A 142 56.59 39.14 -87.06
C PHE A 142 56.28 40.19 -85.98
N MET A 143 56.12 41.46 -86.36
CA MET A 143 55.74 42.53 -85.43
C MET A 143 54.36 42.30 -84.82
N ASP A 144 53.35 41.95 -85.62
CA ASP A 144 51.99 41.68 -85.14
C ASP A 144 51.95 40.50 -84.16
N ASN A 145 52.76 39.45 -84.38
CA ASN A 145 52.89 38.33 -83.45
C ASN A 145 53.58 38.73 -82.12
N ASP A 146 54.58 39.62 -82.15
CA ASP A 146 55.24 40.07 -80.90
C ASP A 146 54.35 41.02 -80.09
N ILE A 147 53.62 41.91 -80.77
CA ILE A 147 52.58 42.77 -80.17
C ILE A 147 51.46 41.92 -79.55
N GLN A 148 50.97 40.90 -80.27
CA GLN A 148 49.99 39.97 -79.71
C GLN A 148 50.56 39.20 -78.50
N SER A 149 51.82 38.76 -78.56
CA SER A 149 52.47 38.09 -77.43
C SER A 149 52.57 39.01 -76.20
N GLU A 150 52.89 40.29 -76.37
CA GLU A 150 52.93 41.25 -75.26
C GLU A 150 51.53 41.50 -74.68
N GLN A 151 50.51 41.64 -75.55
CA GLN A 151 49.11 41.80 -75.14
C GLN A 151 48.59 40.57 -74.36
N GLU A 152 48.96 39.35 -74.77
CA GLU A 152 48.63 38.10 -74.06
C GLU A 152 49.36 38.01 -72.70
N GLU A 153 50.65 38.39 -72.64
CA GLU A 153 51.40 38.44 -71.37
C GLU A 153 50.76 39.47 -70.39
N LEU A 154 50.34 40.65 -70.86
CA LEU A 154 49.64 41.67 -70.05
C LEU A 154 48.28 41.19 -69.52
N ILE A 155 47.47 40.52 -70.35
CA ILE A 155 46.18 39.95 -69.95
C ILE A 155 46.39 38.88 -68.85
N LEU A 156 47.38 38.01 -69.01
CA LEU A 156 47.67 36.96 -68.04
C LEU A 156 48.25 37.51 -66.72
N ILE A 157 49.03 38.59 -66.75
CA ILE A 157 49.47 39.31 -65.55
C ILE A 157 48.27 39.92 -64.81
N ARG A 158 47.36 40.59 -65.52
CA ARG A 158 46.12 41.14 -64.95
C ARG A 158 45.28 40.05 -64.27
N ASP A 159 45.07 38.93 -64.96
CA ASP A 159 44.21 37.84 -64.49
C ASP A 159 44.86 37.08 -63.33
N SER A 160 46.19 36.96 -63.31
CA SER A 160 46.96 36.46 -62.16
C SER A 160 46.74 37.33 -60.91
N ILE A 161 46.86 38.66 -61.05
CA ILE A 161 46.63 39.62 -59.95
C ILE A 161 45.17 39.59 -59.45
N LEU A 162 44.20 39.41 -60.35
CA LEU A 162 42.79 39.25 -59.98
C LEU A 162 42.53 37.93 -59.25
N ASN A 163 43.13 36.83 -59.71
CA ASN A 163 43.03 35.53 -59.04
C ASN A 163 43.70 35.55 -57.66
N GLU A 164 44.87 36.19 -57.50
CA GLU A 164 45.52 36.35 -56.20
C GLU A 164 44.66 37.15 -55.21
N LYS A 165 44.01 38.22 -55.67
CA LYS A 165 43.03 39.00 -54.88
C LYS A 165 41.82 38.15 -54.48
N LYS A 166 41.23 37.40 -55.42
CA LYS A 166 40.09 36.51 -55.15
C LYS A 166 40.47 35.40 -54.16
N LEU A 167 41.66 34.82 -54.30
CA LEU A 167 42.18 33.78 -53.42
C LEU A 167 42.39 34.30 -51.99
N LYS A 168 42.95 35.51 -51.81
CA LYS A 168 43.07 36.17 -50.50
C LYS A 168 41.71 36.47 -49.84
N ILE A 169 40.71 36.87 -50.62
CA ILE A 169 39.33 37.08 -50.12
C ILE A 169 38.73 35.75 -49.65
N LEU A 170 38.83 34.69 -50.46
CA LEU A 170 38.33 33.36 -50.10
C LEU A 170 39.04 32.76 -48.88
N GLN A 171 40.36 32.97 -48.75
CA GLN A 171 41.11 32.60 -47.54
C GLN A 171 40.59 33.35 -46.30
N SER A 172 40.39 34.66 -46.39
CA SER A 172 39.87 35.46 -45.27
C SER A 172 38.44 35.06 -44.87
N GLN A 173 37.59 34.71 -45.83
CA GLN A 173 36.24 34.18 -45.58
C GLN A 173 36.29 32.80 -44.92
N LEU A 174 37.12 31.89 -45.42
CA LEU A 174 37.31 30.56 -44.84
C LEU A 174 37.87 30.63 -43.42
N GLU A 175 38.79 31.55 -43.13
CA GLU A 175 39.25 31.83 -41.78
C GLU A 175 38.15 32.38 -40.87
N GLY A 176 37.29 33.27 -41.38
CA GLY A 176 36.11 33.78 -40.65
C GLY A 176 35.20 32.65 -40.19
N VAL A 177 34.71 31.85 -41.14
CA VAL A 177 33.84 30.69 -40.87
C VAL A 177 34.50 29.67 -39.93
N ASN A 178 35.82 29.46 -40.05
CA ASN A 178 36.58 28.56 -39.18
C ASN A 178 36.67 29.10 -37.73
N ARG A 179 36.80 30.43 -37.54
CA ARG A 179 36.74 31.06 -36.21
C ARG A 179 35.33 31.00 -35.62
N GLU A 180 34.31 31.27 -36.42
CA GLU A 180 32.89 31.19 -36.00
C GLU A 180 32.52 29.77 -35.58
N CYS A 181 32.83 28.77 -36.39
CA CYS A 181 32.58 27.36 -36.08
C CYS A 181 33.31 26.91 -34.81
N LYS A 182 34.55 27.37 -34.57
CA LYS A 182 35.29 27.14 -33.31
C LYS A 182 34.67 27.84 -32.10
N ASN A 183 34.04 29.00 -32.28
CA ASN A 183 33.34 29.69 -31.20
C ASN A 183 32.02 28.99 -30.86
N VAL A 184 31.27 28.53 -31.85
CA VAL A 184 30.04 27.73 -31.66
C VAL A 184 30.36 26.39 -30.98
N LEU A 185 31.42 25.69 -31.40
CA LEU A 185 31.86 24.46 -30.73
C LEU A 185 32.14 24.69 -29.23
N LYS A 186 32.88 25.75 -28.88
CA LYS A 186 33.11 26.11 -27.47
C LYS A 186 31.83 26.42 -26.71
N GLN A 187 30.90 27.17 -27.31
CA GLN A 187 29.61 27.48 -26.68
C GLN A 187 28.79 26.22 -26.39
N LEU A 188 28.85 25.22 -27.29
CA LEU A 188 28.21 23.92 -27.10
C LEU A 188 28.95 23.07 -26.06
N ASP A 189 30.28 23.06 -26.03
CA ASP A 189 31.09 22.38 -25.00
C ASP A 189 30.80 22.96 -23.59
N ASP A 190 30.73 24.29 -23.49
CA ASP A 190 30.38 25.01 -22.27
C ASP A 190 28.93 24.70 -21.84
N GLU A 191 27.96 24.70 -22.76
CA GLU A 191 26.56 24.34 -22.47
C GLU A 191 26.42 22.86 -22.03
N ILE A 192 27.14 21.94 -22.67
CA ILE A 192 27.20 20.52 -22.28
C ILE A 192 27.74 20.38 -20.85
N PHE A 193 28.82 21.08 -20.51
CA PHE A 193 29.38 21.07 -19.16
C PHE A 193 28.39 21.61 -18.11
N ASP A 194 27.68 22.70 -18.43
CA ASP A 194 26.70 23.32 -17.57
C ASP A 194 25.47 22.41 -17.35
N LEU A 195 25.01 21.73 -18.40
CA LEU A 195 23.92 20.74 -18.34
C LEU A 195 24.33 19.47 -17.59
N GLU A 196 25.54 18.95 -17.82
CA GLU A 196 26.09 17.83 -17.06
C GLU A 196 26.16 18.13 -15.56
N THR A 197 26.57 19.35 -15.20
CA THR A 197 26.68 19.78 -13.80
C THR A 197 25.30 19.86 -13.15
N LYS A 198 24.33 20.53 -13.80
CA LYS A 198 22.93 20.60 -13.34
C LYS A 198 22.30 19.21 -13.18
N LEU A 199 22.63 18.25 -14.06
CA LEU A 199 22.16 16.86 -13.98
C LEU A 199 22.77 16.12 -12.78
N LYS A 200 24.07 16.30 -12.52
CA LYS A 200 24.77 15.71 -11.35
C LYS A 200 24.19 16.27 -10.04
N ASP A 201 23.97 17.58 -9.97
CA ASP A 201 23.39 18.25 -8.79
C ASP A 201 21.95 17.80 -8.54
N ALA A 202 21.09 17.78 -9.58
CA ALA A 202 19.71 17.31 -9.47
C ALA A 202 19.63 15.83 -9.05
N ARG A 203 20.58 14.99 -9.47
CA ARG A 203 20.70 13.61 -9.01
C ARG A 203 21.05 13.52 -7.51
N ILE A 204 22.05 14.29 -7.07
CA ILE A 204 22.46 14.33 -5.65
C ILE A 204 21.30 14.85 -4.78
N GLU A 205 20.60 15.89 -5.22
CA GLU A 205 19.44 16.45 -4.53
C GLU A 205 18.30 15.42 -4.43
N ASN A 206 18.03 14.66 -5.50
CA ASN A 206 17.03 13.59 -5.50
C ASN A 206 17.43 12.42 -4.58
N ASP A 207 18.70 11.99 -4.59
CA ASP A 207 19.22 10.96 -3.67
C ASP A 207 19.08 11.41 -2.20
N ILE A 208 19.29 12.69 -1.89
CA ILE A 208 19.10 13.26 -0.55
C ILE A 208 17.62 13.31 -0.17
N LYS A 209 16.75 13.85 -1.05
CA LYS A 209 15.29 13.89 -0.86
C LYS A 209 14.71 12.50 -0.63
N THR A 210 15.13 11.51 -1.42
CA THR A 210 14.72 10.11 -1.30
C THR A 210 15.14 9.50 0.03
N LYS A 211 16.39 9.71 0.49
CA LYS A 211 16.85 9.26 1.81
C LYS A 211 16.08 9.91 2.95
N LEU A 212 15.77 11.21 2.85
CA LEU A 212 15.00 11.94 3.85
C LEU A 212 13.55 11.44 3.95
N VAL A 213 12.88 11.22 2.82
CA VAL A 213 11.52 10.64 2.79
C VAL A 213 11.51 9.21 3.34
N GLN A 214 12.48 8.37 2.98
CA GLN A 214 12.61 7.02 3.56
C GLN A 214 12.80 7.06 5.08
N GLN A 215 13.65 7.95 5.59
CA GLN A 215 13.90 8.06 7.03
C GLN A 215 12.70 8.63 7.79
N TRP A 216 11.98 9.59 7.19
CA TRP A 216 10.72 10.12 7.73
C TRP A 216 9.66 9.02 7.82
N GLU A 217 9.43 8.25 6.76
CA GLU A 217 8.39 7.20 6.77
C GLU A 217 8.75 6.03 7.69
N ARG A 218 10.03 5.64 7.79
CA ARG A 218 10.51 4.69 8.82
C ARG A 218 10.20 5.20 10.23
N THR A 219 10.50 6.46 10.51
CA THR A 219 10.25 7.07 11.83
C THR A 219 8.75 7.17 12.12
N ARG A 220 7.92 7.49 11.11
CA ARG A 220 6.47 7.56 11.22
C ARG A 220 5.85 6.18 11.48
N HIS A 221 6.30 5.14 10.77
CA HIS A 221 5.91 3.76 11.03
C HIS A 221 6.32 3.29 12.43
N GLU A 222 7.53 3.60 12.88
CA GLU A 222 8.02 3.19 14.20
C GLU A 222 7.25 3.88 15.34
N GLN A 223 6.97 5.18 15.21
CA GLN A 223 6.11 5.91 16.14
C GLN A 223 4.68 5.31 16.17
N ALA A 224 4.09 5.02 15.02
CA ALA A 224 2.79 4.37 14.94
C ALA A 224 2.80 2.97 15.58
N ARG A 225 3.85 2.17 15.34
CA ARG A 225 4.04 0.84 15.94
C ARG A 225 4.09 0.91 17.46
N ILE A 226 4.88 1.83 18.02
CA ILE A 226 5.00 2.03 19.48
C ILE A 226 3.66 2.48 20.08
N ILE A 227 2.93 3.41 19.44
CA ILE A 227 1.63 3.90 19.92
C ILE A 227 0.56 2.80 19.89
N ILE A 228 0.54 1.96 18.84
CA ILE A 228 -0.37 0.83 18.72
C ILE A 228 -0.03 -0.23 19.77
N GLN A 229 1.24 -0.62 19.88
CA GLN A 229 1.69 -1.64 20.84
C GLN A 229 1.48 -1.20 22.30
N GLY A 230 1.62 0.08 22.61
CA GLY A 230 1.26 0.63 23.93
C GLY A 230 -0.22 0.40 24.26
N LYS A 231 -1.12 0.84 23.37
CA LYS A 231 -2.56 0.64 23.54
C LYS A 231 -2.97 -0.84 23.57
N GLU A 232 -2.30 -1.68 22.79
CA GLU A 232 -2.52 -3.13 22.81
C GLU A 232 -2.10 -3.72 24.17
N ASN A 233 -0.95 -3.33 24.72
CA ASN A 233 -0.53 -3.73 26.07
C ASN A 233 -1.51 -3.25 27.15
N ASP A 234 -2.01 -2.01 27.09
CA ASP A 234 -3.01 -1.48 28.03
C ASP A 234 -4.33 -2.28 27.97
N LEU A 235 -4.78 -2.64 26.76
CA LEU A 235 -5.96 -3.48 26.55
C LEU A 235 -5.74 -4.93 27.01
N VAL A 236 -4.54 -5.48 26.83
CA VAL A 236 -4.16 -6.80 27.36
C VAL A 236 -4.11 -6.78 28.90
N GLN A 237 -3.54 -5.74 29.52
CA GLN A 237 -3.47 -5.62 30.98
C GLN A 237 -4.86 -5.44 31.61
N THR A 238 -5.73 -4.64 31.01
CA THR A 238 -7.13 -4.51 31.47
C THR A 238 -7.93 -5.79 31.22
N SER A 239 -7.66 -6.53 30.14
CA SER A 239 -8.24 -7.86 29.86
C SER A 239 -7.79 -8.93 30.87
N THR A 240 -6.52 -8.98 31.26
CA THR A 240 -6.04 -9.92 32.29
C THR A 240 -6.53 -9.54 33.68
N GLN A 241 -6.55 -8.25 34.03
CA GLN A 241 -7.07 -7.79 35.33
C GLN A 241 -8.57 -8.04 35.48
N THR A 242 -9.37 -7.87 34.41
CA THR A 242 -10.80 -8.18 34.45
C THR A 242 -11.07 -9.69 34.52
N LYS A 243 -10.30 -10.54 33.82
CA LYS A 243 -10.36 -12.00 33.99
C LYS A 243 -10.03 -12.43 35.41
N ALA A 244 -8.92 -11.96 35.97
CA ALA A 244 -8.51 -12.25 37.35
C ALA A 244 -9.53 -11.74 38.41
N ASN A 245 -10.31 -10.70 38.08
CA ASN A 245 -11.43 -10.27 38.90
C ASN A 245 -12.62 -11.23 38.76
N ILE A 246 -13.01 -11.61 37.55
CA ILE A 246 -14.10 -12.59 37.30
C ILE A 246 -13.82 -13.93 37.99
N GLU A 247 -12.59 -14.44 37.91
CA GLU A 247 -12.17 -15.67 38.60
C GLU A 247 -12.31 -15.56 40.13
N ARG A 248 -12.01 -14.38 40.70
CA ARG A 248 -12.19 -14.11 42.13
C ARG A 248 -13.66 -14.04 42.52
N GLU A 249 -14.50 -13.35 41.74
CA GLU A 249 -15.95 -13.27 42.00
C GLU A 249 -16.62 -14.63 41.85
N LEU A 250 -16.20 -15.46 40.89
CA LEU A 250 -16.68 -16.84 40.75
C LEU A 250 -16.30 -17.70 41.96
N ARG A 251 -15.07 -17.54 42.47
CA ARG A 251 -14.63 -18.21 43.70
C ARG A 251 -15.44 -17.75 44.92
N LEU A 252 -15.54 -16.44 45.15
CA LEU A 252 -16.30 -15.86 46.26
C LEU A 252 -17.77 -16.28 46.21
N LYS A 253 -18.37 -16.29 45.01
CA LYS A 253 -19.70 -16.86 44.80
C LYS A 253 -19.77 -18.32 45.25
N SER A 254 -18.83 -19.17 44.85
CA SER A 254 -18.84 -20.59 45.26
C SER A 254 -18.72 -20.78 46.78
N GLU A 255 -17.93 -19.94 47.46
CA GLU A 255 -17.80 -19.94 48.92
C GLU A 255 -19.10 -19.45 49.60
N ILE A 256 -19.78 -18.46 49.02
CA ILE A 256 -21.10 -17.96 49.47
C ILE A 256 -22.20 -19.01 49.24
N ASP A 257 -22.25 -19.65 48.06
CA ASP A 257 -23.23 -20.68 47.72
C ASP A 257 -23.10 -21.87 48.68
N VAL A 258 -21.87 -22.30 49.03
CA VAL A 258 -21.63 -23.34 50.05
C VAL A 258 -22.12 -22.90 51.44
N TYR A 259 -21.87 -21.66 51.86
CA TYR A 259 -22.36 -21.14 53.15
C TYR A 259 -23.89 -21.06 53.20
N ILE A 260 -24.53 -20.59 52.13
CA ILE A 260 -26.00 -20.51 52.02
C ILE A 260 -26.61 -21.92 52.09
N ASN A 261 -26.06 -22.89 51.38
CA ASN A 261 -26.53 -24.29 51.44
C ASN A 261 -26.38 -24.86 52.86
N TYR A 262 -25.24 -24.65 53.53
CA TYR A 262 -25.07 -25.05 54.94
C TYR A 262 -26.13 -24.41 55.87
N CYS A 263 -26.47 -23.13 55.66
CA CYS A 263 -27.55 -22.48 56.41
C CYS A 263 -28.94 -23.06 56.09
N ILE A 264 -29.20 -23.43 54.83
CA ILE A 264 -30.43 -24.11 54.42
C ILE A 264 -30.54 -25.48 55.09
N ASP A 265 -29.46 -26.27 55.11
CA ASP A 265 -29.41 -27.58 55.77
C ASP A 265 -29.66 -27.44 57.28
N GLN A 266 -29.00 -26.48 57.93
CA GLN A 266 -29.18 -26.15 59.36
C GLN A 266 -30.58 -25.66 59.73
N ILE A 267 -31.34 -25.12 58.79
CA ILE A 267 -32.76 -24.75 58.98
C ILE A 267 -33.66 -25.96 58.70
N SER A 268 -33.35 -26.73 57.65
CA SER A 268 -34.05 -27.95 57.26
C SER A 268 -34.02 -29.02 58.36
N GLU A 269 -32.86 -29.23 59.00
CA GLU A 269 -32.70 -30.13 60.15
C GLU A 269 -33.60 -29.71 61.32
N LYS A 270 -33.65 -28.40 61.63
CA LYS A 270 -34.51 -27.86 62.70
C LYS A 270 -35.99 -28.02 62.36
N ILE A 271 -36.39 -27.77 61.11
CA ILE A 271 -37.76 -28.00 60.64
C ILE A 271 -38.12 -29.48 60.79
N ALA A 272 -37.26 -30.40 60.34
CA ALA A 272 -37.48 -31.84 60.47
C ALA A 272 -37.61 -32.27 61.95
N PHE A 273 -36.73 -31.81 62.83
CA PHE A 273 -36.79 -32.07 64.28
C PHE A 273 -38.11 -31.61 64.89
N TRP A 274 -38.54 -30.37 64.63
CA TRP A 274 -39.78 -29.84 65.17
C TRP A 274 -41.01 -30.54 64.56
N THR A 275 -40.99 -30.86 63.27
CA THR A 275 -42.07 -31.61 62.60
C THR A 275 -42.22 -33.01 63.20
N ASP A 276 -41.14 -33.79 63.36
CA ASP A 276 -41.20 -35.11 63.98
C ASP A 276 -41.61 -35.03 65.47
N LYS A 277 -41.09 -34.05 66.22
CA LYS A 277 -41.52 -33.81 67.61
C LYS A 277 -43.04 -33.58 67.67
N TYR A 278 -43.58 -32.64 66.90
CA TYR A 278 -45.02 -32.36 66.92
C TYR A 278 -45.84 -33.54 66.38
N GLN A 279 -45.37 -34.29 65.40
CA GLN A 279 -46.04 -35.54 64.97
C GLN A 279 -46.07 -36.59 66.08
N ARG A 280 -45.01 -36.71 66.90
CA ARG A 280 -44.98 -37.61 68.07
C ARG A 280 -45.92 -37.13 69.18
N GLU A 281 -45.96 -35.83 69.46
CA GLU A 281 -46.87 -35.23 70.44
C GLU A 281 -48.34 -35.37 70.02
N ILE A 282 -48.68 -35.12 68.74
CA ILE A 282 -50.02 -35.33 68.18
C ILE A 282 -50.44 -36.80 68.31
N LYS A 283 -49.60 -37.75 67.87
CA LYS A 283 -49.89 -39.19 67.99
C LYS A 283 -50.11 -39.62 69.45
N ALA A 284 -49.36 -39.06 70.39
CA ALA A 284 -49.52 -39.35 71.82
C ALA A 284 -50.82 -38.75 72.41
N LEU A 285 -51.24 -37.58 71.95
CA LEU A 285 -52.51 -36.95 72.33
C LEU A 285 -53.71 -37.69 71.70
N ASP A 286 -53.63 -38.07 70.43
CA ASP A 286 -54.66 -38.87 69.76
C ASP A 286 -54.85 -40.24 70.44
N ALA A 287 -53.76 -40.88 70.87
CA ALA A 287 -53.81 -42.11 71.65
C ALA A 287 -54.49 -41.91 73.02
N GLN A 288 -54.17 -40.85 73.75
CA GLN A 288 -54.86 -40.49 75.00
C GLN A 288 -56.34 -40.18 74.77
N ILE A 289 -56.68 -39.46 73.70
CA ILE A 289 -58.05 -39.15 73.30
C ILE A 289 -58.82 -40.44 72.96
N ALA A 290 -58.19 -41.41 72.29
CA ALA A 290 -58.77 -42.72 72.03
C ALA A 290 -59.01 -43.52 73.33
N GLU A 291 -58.01 -43.58 74.21
CA GLU A 291 -58.11 -44.25 75.52
C GLU A 291 -59.19 -43.62 76.41
N HIS A 292 -59.31 -42.29 76.44
CA HIS A 292 -60.36 -41.60 77.17
C HIS A 292 -61.76 -41.80 76.54
N LYS A 293 -61.86 -41.87 75.21
CA LYS A 293 -63.13 -42.24 74.52
C LYS A 293 -63.56 -43.65 74.89
N ASP A 294 -62.65 -44.62 74.88
CA ASP A 294 -62.91 -46.00 75.29
C ASP A 294 -63.33 -46.10 76.77
N LYS A 295 -62.60 -45.44 77.68
CA LYS A 295 -62.99 -45.31 79.10
C LYS A 295 -64.39 -44.73 79.27
N ILE A 296 -64.77 -43.72 78.48
CA ILE A 296 -66.13 -43.12 78.50
C ILE A 296 -67.19 -44.11 77.99
N VAL A 297 -66.89 -44.93 76.97
CA VAL A 297 -67.80 -45.99 76.49
C VAL A 297 -67.97 -47.06 77.56
N ASN A 298 -66.87 -47.59 78.12
CA ASN A 298 -66.90 -48.62 79.15
C ASN A 298 -67.61 -48.16 80.43
N LEU A 299 -67.42 -46.91 80.86
CA LEU A 299 -68.15 -46.34 82.00
C LEU A 299 -69.65 -46.16 81.72
N LYS A 300 -70.06 -45.86 80.48
CA LYS A 300 -71.48 -45.83 80.10
C LYS A 300 -72.11 -47.22 80.18
N VAL A 301 -71.45 -48.24 79.64
CA VAL A 301 -71.92 -49.64 79.73
C VAL A 301 -72.08 -50.07 81.19
N GLN A 302 -71.07 -49.85 82.04
CA GLN A 302 -71.15 -50.16 83.47
C GLN A 302 -72.27 -49.37 84.19
N PHE A 303 -72.50 -48.11 83.82
CA PHE A 303 -73.58 -47.31 84.38
C PHE A 303 -74.97 -47.81 83.95
N GLU A 304 -75.11 -48.26 82.70
CA GLU A 304 -76.34 -48.87 82.18
C GLU A 304 -76.61 -50.23 82.84
N GLU A 305 -75.61 -51.09 82.99
CA GLU A 305 -75.68 -52.35 83.74
C GLU A 305 -76.10 -52.12 85.20
N MET A 306 -75.43 -51.20 85.91
CA MET A 306 -75.76 -50.85 87.29
C MET A 306 -77.15 -50.22 87.42
N THR A 307 -77.60 -49.47 86.41
CA THR A 307 -78.97 -48.94 86.33
C THR A 307 -80.00 -50.05 86.15
N ILE A 308 -79.70 -51.08 85.35
CA ILE A 308 -80.55 -52.26 85.18
C ILE A 308 -80.61 -53.07 86.49
N LEU A 309 -79.47 -53.33 87.13
CA LEU A 309 -79.38 -54.03 88.42
C LEU A 309 -80.11 -53.28 89.55
N PHE A 310 -80.01 -51.94 89.59
CA PHE A 310 -80.76 -51.12 90.54
C PHE A 310 -82.28 -51.25 90.30
N LYS A 311 -82.73 -51.09 89.05
CA LYS A 311 -84.15 -51.24 88.66
C LYS A 311 -84.69 -52.66 88.90
N HIS A 312 -83.84 -53.68 88.90
CA HIS A 312 -84.22 -55.05 89.31
C HIS A 312 -84.39 -55.13 90.83
N ARG A 313 -83.37 -54.76 91.62
CA ARG A 313 -83.42 -54.78 93.08
C ARG A 313 -84.53 -53.91 93.66
N GLU A 314 -84.86 -52.80 93.01
CA GLU A 314 -85.98 -51.93 93.40
C GLU A 314 -87.34 -52.63 93.24
N LYS A 315 -87.51 -53.49 92.21
CA LYS A 315 -88.71 -54.34 92.07
C LYS A 315 -88.72 -55.43 93.13
N ASP A 316 -87.60 -56.10 93.36
CA ASP A 316 -87.49 -57.19 94.34
C ASP A 316 -87.80 -56.68 95.77
N LEU A 317 -87.32 -55.47 96.11
CA LEU A 317 -87.63 -54.79 97.37
C LEU A 317 -89.12 -54.42 97.47
N LYS A 318 -89.76 -53.98 96.40
CA LYS A 318 -91.22 -53.72 96.38
C LYS A 318 -92.02 -54.99 96.60
N ILE A 319 -91.69 -56.07 95.88
CA ILE A 319 -92.32 -57.39 96.04
C ILE A 319 -92.14 -57.90 97.48
N CYS A 320 -90.93 -57.76 98.04
CA CYS A 320 -90.65 -58.16 99.43
C CYS A 320 -91.42 -57.32 100.46
N ALA A 321 -91.53 -56.01 100.24
CA ALA A 321 -92.30 -55.10 101.10
C ALA A 321 -93.81 -55.39 101.03
N GLU A 322 -94.33 -55.70 99.84
CA GLU A 322 -95.73 -56.12 99.62
C GLU A 322 -96.02 -57.45 100.33
N PHE A 323 -95.15 -58.46 100.17
CA PHE A 323 -95.25 -59.75 100.86
C PHE A 323 -95.17 -59.61 102.39
N MET A 324 -94.26 -58.78 102.91
CA MET A 324 -94.15 -58.52 104.34
C MET A 324 -95.38 -57.79 104.90
N LYS A 325 -95.96 -56.85 104.14
CA LYS A 325 -97.20 -56.14 104.48
C LYS A 325 -98.41 -57.08 104.44
N GLU A 326 -98.48 -58.00 103.48
CA GLU A 326 -99.52 -59.03 103.45
C GLU A 326 -99.39 -59.98 104.65
N ARG A 327 -98.17 -60.45 104.94
CA ARG A 327 -97.87 -61.29 106.10
C ARG A 327 -98.23 -60.60 107.42
N GLU A 328 -97.98 -59.29 107.55
CA GLU A 328 -98.41 -58.50 108.71
C GLU A 328 -99.94 -58.43 108.82
N GLN A 329 -100.66 -58.22 107.71
CA GLN A 329 -102.13 -58.24 107.69
C GLN A 329 -102.69 -59.62 108.08
N GLN A 330 -102.12 -60.70 107.56
CA GLN A 330 -102.48 -62.08 107.96
C GLN A 330 -102.21 -62.32 109.45
N LEU A 331 -101.06 -61.87 109.97
CA LEU A 331 -100.72 -62.00 111.39
C LEU A 331 -101.65 -61.14 112.28
N ALA A 332 -102.03 -59.94 111.84
CA ALA A 332 -102.98 -59.08 112.53
C ALA A 332 -104.40 -59.67 112.54
N LEU A 333 -104.83 -60.30 111.43
CA LEU A 333 -106.09 -61.02 111.34
C LEU A 333 -106.11 -62.25 112.26
N ALA A 334 -105.05 -63.06 112.27
CA ALA A 334 -104.89 -64.21 113.16
C ALA A 334 -104.89 -63.78 114.64
N ASN A 335 -104.18 -62.70 114.99
CA ASN A 335 -104.22 -62.12 116.34
C ASN A 335 -105.61 -61.60 116.72
N LYS A 336 -106.36 -61.00 115.77
CA LYS A 336 -107.74 -60.55 115.98
C LYS A 336 -108.67 -61.74 116.22
N GLN A 337 -108.57 -62.80 115.43
CA GLN A 337 -109.29 -64.08 115.59
C GLN A 337 -108.97 -64.75 116.93
N MET A 338 -107.69 -64.82 117.31
CA MET A 338 -107.25 -65.37 118.60
C MET A 338 -107.82 -64.56 119.78
N ARG A 339 -107.81 -63.22 119.70
CA ARG A 339 -108.42 -62.35 120.72
C ARG A 339 -109.94 -62.55 120.83
N SER A 340 -110.66 -62.77 119.74
CA SER A 340 -112.10 -63.12 119.80
C SER A 340 -112.32 -64.54 120.33
N ALA A 341 -111.50 -65.52 119.96
CA ALA A 341 -111.54 -66.87 120.53
C ALA A 341 -111.31 -66.87 122.06
N ILE A 342 -110.36 -66.07 122.56
CA ILE A 342 -110.11 -65.87 123.99
C ILE A 342 -111.31 -65.19 124.68
N LYS A 343 -111.96 -64.20 124.03
CA LYS A 343 -113.22 -63.63 124.55
C LYS A 343 -114.34 -64.67 124.63
N ILE A 344 -114.48 -65.54 123.64
CA ILE A 344 -115.48 -66.62 123.64
C ILE A 344 -115.16 -67.65 124.74
N GLN A 345 -113.90 -68.10 124.87
CA GLN A 345 -113.49 -69.03 125.92
C GLN A 345 -113.67 -68.44 127.33
N SER A 346 -113.35 -67.17 127.56
CA SER A 346 -113.52 -66.52 128.87
C SER A 346 -115.00 -66.29 129.22
N TRP A 347 -115.83 -65.91 128.24
CA TRP A 347 -117.28 -65.89 128.37
C TRP A 347 -117.83 -67.28 128.75
N TRP A 348 -117.42 -68.32 128.05
CA TRP A 348 -117.91 -69.69 128.28
C TRP A 348 -117.44 -70.28 129.62
N ARG A 349 -116.17 -70.07 130.01
CA ARG A 349 -115.66 -70.44 131.34
C ARG A 349 -116.42 -69.72 132.46
N GLY A 350 -116.70 -68.42 132.29
CA GLY A 350 -117.53 -67.66 133.24
C GLY A 350 -118.97 -68.18 133.32
N THR A 351 -119.53 -68.64 132.20
CA THR A 351 -120.87 -69.26 132.15
C THR A 351 -120.90 -70.63 132.82
N MET A 352 -119.88 -71.49 132.67
CA MET A 352 -119.80 -72.77 133.40
C MET A 352 -119.81 -72.56 134.92
N VAL A 353 -119.03 -71.59 135.42
CA VAL A 353 -118.99 -71.25 136.86
C VAL A 353 -120.35 -70.75 137.34
N ARG A 354 -120.97 -69.79 136.62
CA ARG A 354 -122.28 -69.21 137.00
C ARG A 354 -123.46 -70.19 136.90
N LYS A 355 -123.39 -71.19 136.02
CA LYS A 355 -124.43 -72.24 135.88
C LYS A 355 -124.19 -73.46 136.78
N GLY A 356 -123.11 -73.51 137.56
CA GLY A 356 -122.84 -74.58 138.53
C GLY A 356 -122.58 -75.96 137.90
N LEU A 357 -122.06 -75.99 136.67
CA LEU A 357 -121.81 -77.22 135.90
C LEU A 357 -120.40 -77.78 136.19
N GLY A 358 -120.29 -79.11 136.20
CA GLY A 358 -119.02 -79.81 136.45
C GLY A 358 -118.57 -79.79 137.92
N GLN A 359 -117.26 -79.63 138.13
CA GLN A 359 -116.51 -79.92 139.36
C GLN A 359 -116.80 -79.03 140.59
N PHE A 360 -117.86 -78.21 140.59
CA PHE A 360 -118.11 -77.17 141.59
C PHE A 360 -119.25 -77.49 142.58
N LYS A 361 -119.75 -78.73 142.65
CA LYS A 361 -120.74 -79.18 143.65
C LYS A 361 -120.11 -79.48 145.03
N ARG A 362 -120.83 -79.23 146.14
CA ARG A 362 -120.37 -79.45 147.54
C ARG A 362 -121.43 -80.11 148.46
N LYS A 363 -121.09 -81.25 149.09
CA LYS A 363 -121.73 -81.90 150.28
C LYS A 363 -120.69 -82.86 150.95
N LYS A 364 -121.00 -83.60 152.04
CA LYS A 364 -120.97 -83.22 153.47
C LYS A 364 -120.41 -84.43 154.31
N LYS A 365 -120.04 -84.28 155.59
CA LYS A 365 -119.21 -85.23 156.40
C LYS A 365 -119.98 -86.35 157.15
N GLN A 366 -119.29 -87.46 157.48
CA GLN A 366 -119.32 -88.17 158.79
C GLN A 366 -117.93 -88.81 159.16
N LYS A 367 -117.83 -89.65 160.22
CA LYS A 367 -116.64 -89.99 161.06
C LYS A 367 -116.90 -91.33 161.82
N PRO A 368 -116.08 -91.86 162.79
CA PRO A 368 -114.61 -91.83 163.04
C PRO A 368 -113.98 -93.20 163.52
N GLN A 369 -112.64 -93.29 163.68
CA GLN A 369 -111.89 -93.81 164.88
C GLN A 369 -110.35 -93.72 164.62
N LYS A 370 -109.54 -93.04 165.45
CA LYS A 370 -108.77 -93.49 166.64
C LYS A 370 -107.64 -94.51 166.31
N ALA A 371 -106.34 -94.15 166.23
CA ALA A 371 -105.38 -93.59 167.23
C ALA A 371 -104.51 -94.71 167.91
N PRO A 372 -103.31 -94.46 168.49
CA PRO A 372 -102.63 -93.20 168.86
C PRO A 372 -101.34 -92.89 168.00
N LYS A 373 -100.06 -92.66 168.38
CA LYS A 373 -99.30 -92.67 169.66
C LYS A 373 -97.96 -91.85 169.70
N LYS A 374 -98.04 -90.51 169.66
CA LYS A 374 -97.19 -89.53 170.44
C LYS A 374 -95.77 -89.11 169.94
N GLY A 375 -95.56 -87.80 169.74
CA GLY A 375 -94.26 -87.07 169.82
C GLY A 375 -93.69 -86.48 168.51
N LYS A 376 -92.82 -85.44 168.48
CA LYS A 376 -92.39 -84.46 169.53
C LYS A 376 -91.51 -83.32 168.94
N LYS A 377 -91.93 -82.03 169.04
CA LYS A 377 -91.16 -80.78 168.75
C LYS A 377 -90.61 -80.64 167.29
N GLY A 378 -90.23 -79.48 166.76
CA GLY A 378 -90.25 -78.08 167.25
C GLY A 378 -89.09 -77.25 166.65
N LYS A 379 -89.27 -75.92 166.56
CA LYS A 379 -88.64 -74.99 165.59
C LYS A 379 -89.14 -75.19 164.15
#